data_AF-A0A949N9H5-F1
#
_entry.id   AF-A0A949N9H5-F1
#
_cell.length_a   1.000
_cell.length_b   1.000
_cell.length_c   1.000
_cell.angle_alpha   90.00
_cell.angle_beta   90.00
_cell.angle_gamma   90.00
#
_symmetry.space_group_name_H-M   'P 1'
#
loop_
_entity.id
_entity.type
_entity.pdbx_description
1 polymer ?
#
loop_
_entity_poly.entity_id
_entity_poly.type
_entity_poly.pdbx_seq_one_letter_code
_entity_poly.pdbx_strand_id
1 'polypeptide(L)'
;MSTTQDPDRYLSPQFRRWDITRRREAISAILEPAGFSRDAVERALGTDDDLIDLSDIMVESAIGYAALPLGVCRGLVVDGRTYDVPLVTEEPSVIAAATYASGIVARSGGFVTWSDDSIATGQIFIEGAREDAEAAVRSAEPEIRTALAPVIANMEKRDGGYRGMDTVYLPETGLLRIQLHLDVRD
;
A
#
# COMPACT_ATOMS: atom_id res chain seq x y z
N MET A 1 14.49 -23.02 1.96
CA MET A 1 14.02 -23.65 0.70
C MET A 1 14.47 -22.78 -0.46
N SER A 2 15.34 -23.30 -1.31
CA SER A 2 15.96 -22.58 -2.43
C SER A 2 14.91 -22.31 -3.52
N THR A 3 14.36 -21.10 -3.57
CA THR A 3 13.68 -20.61 -4.78
C THR A 3 14.76 -20.30 -5.81
N THR A 4 15.07 -21.29 -6.65
CA THR A 4 15.73 -21.04 -7.93
C THR A 4 14.84 -20.04 -8.67
N GLN A 5 15.26 -18.78 -8.76
CA GLN A 5 14.54 -17.72 -9.45
C GLN A 5 14.40 -18.13 -10.92
N ASP A 6 13.15 -18.23 -11.38
CA ASP A 6 12.85 -18.54 -12.78
C ASP A 6 13.15 -17.29 -13.63
N PRO A 7 14.21 -17.31 -14.47
CA PRO A 7 14.59 -16.15 -15.28
C PRO A 7 13.51 -15.77 -16.30
N ASP A 8 12.54 -16.65 -16.58
CA ASP A 8 11.46 -16.42 -17.55
C ASP A 8 10.26 -15.63 -16.97
N ARG A 9 10.27 -15.29 -15.67
CA ARG A 9 9.21 -14.50 -15.03
C ARG A 9 9.41 -12.98 -15.09
N TYR A 10 10.47 -12.51 -15.73
CA TYR A 10 10.82 -11.09 -15.78
C TYR A 10 10.66 -10.52 -17.17
N LEU A 11 10.23 -9.26 -17.26
CA LEU A 11 10.08 -8.59 -18.54
C LEU A 11 11.47 -8.52 -19.25
N SER A 12 11.53 -8.39 -20.58
CA SER A 12 12.79 -8.24 -21.36
C SER A 12 13.46 -6.85 -21.27
N PRO A 13 14.81 -6.71 -21.22
CA PRO A 13 15.48 -5.39 -21.23
C PRO A 13 15.10 -4.46 -22.39
N GLN A 14 14.52 -5.00 -23.46
CA GLN A 14 14.01 -4.25 -24.61
C GLN A 14 12.58 -3.70 -24.41
N PHE A 15 11.91 -3.96 -23.28
CA PHE A 15 10.51 -3.61 -23.00
C PHE A 15 10.14 -2.16 -23.34
N ARG A 16 11.04 -1.22 -23.02
CA ARG A 16 10.87 0.21 -23.36
C ARG A 16 10.79 0.48 -24.87
N ARG A 17 11.38 -0.36 -25.71
CA ARG A 17 11.42 -0.18 -27.17
C ARG A 17 10.21 -0.80 -27.87
N TRP A 18 9.42 -1.61 -27.17
CA TRP A 18 8.22 -2.23 -27.73
C TRP A 18 7.06 -1.24 -27.81
N ASP A 19 6.09 -1.51 -28.67
CA ASP A 19 4.80 -0.81 -28.64
C ASP A 19 3.96 -1.24 -27.43
N ILE A 20 2.82 -0.55 -27.22
CA ILE A 20 1.96 -0.79 -26.06
C ILE A 20 1.32 -2.18 -26.09
N THR A 21 0.90 -2.66 -27.26
CA THR A 21 0.25 -3.96 -27.42
C THR A 21 1.18 -5.09 -26.99
N ARG A 22 2.42 -5.09 -27.50
CA ARG A 22 3.43 -6.09 -27.14
C ARG A 22 3.82 -6.03 -25.66
N ARG A 23 3.81 -4.85 -25.05
CA ARG A 23 4.05 -4.71 -23.60
C ARG A 23 2.92 -5.34 -22.78
N ARG A 24 1.66 -5.09 -23.14
CA ARG A 24 0.48 -5.68 -22.49
C ARG A 24 0.48 -7.20 -22.64
N GLU A 25 0.78 -7.72 -23.83
CA GLU A 25 0.94 -9.17 -24.07
C GLU A 25 2.02 -9.81 -23.18
N ALA A 26 3.17 -9.16 -23.04
CA ALA A 26 4.26 -9.67 -22.20
C ALA A 26 3.88 -9.68 -20.71
N ILE A 27 3.14 -8.69 -20.22
CA ILE A 27 2.61 -8.67 -18.85
C ILE A 27 1.60 -9.81 -18.66
N SER A 28 0.66 -9.97 -19.58
CA SER A 28 -0.33 -11.05 -19.55
C SER A 28 0.35 -12.43 -19.52
N ALA A 29 1.37 -12.66 -20.33
CA ALA A 29 2.11 -13.93 -20.36
C ALA A 29 2.83 -14.26 -19.04
N ILE A 30 3.26 -13.24 -18.28
CA ILE A 30 3.89 -13.43 -16.96
C ILE A 30 2.84 -13.75 -15.88
N LEU A 31 1.66 -13.12 -15.96
CA LEU A 31 0.61 -13.22 -14.94
C LEU A 31 -0.34 -14.41 -15.16
N GLU A 32 -0.51 -14.90 -16.39
CA GLU A 32 -1.34 -16.07 -16.71
C GLU A 32 -0.92 -17.33 -15.89
N PRO A 33 0.37 -17.71 -15.81
CA PRO A 33 0.81 -18.81 -14.95
C PRO A 33 0.61 -18.58 -13.45
N ALA A 34 0.40 -17.32 -13.03
CA ALA A 34 0.10 -16.95 -11.65
C ALA A 34 -1.42 -16.97 -11.34
N GLY A 35 -2.25 -17.37 -12.31
CA GLY A 35 -3.70 -17.52 -12.13
C GLY A 35 -4.53 -16.31 -12.55
N PHE A 36 -3.91 -15.28 -13.14
CA PHE A 36 -4.63 -14.12 -13.65
C PHE A 36 -5.09 -14.35 -15.08
N SER A 37 -6.39 -14.21 -15.34
CA SER A 37 -6.89 -14.29 -16.72
C SER A 37 -6.43 -13.08 -17.53
N ARG A 38 -6.17 -13.27 -18.82
CA ARG A 38 -5.85 -12.19 -19.76
C ARG A 38 -6.83 -11.03 -19.67
N ASP A 39 -8.11 -11.34 -19.61
CA ASP A 39 -9.20 -10.38 -19.48
C ASP A 39 -9.11 -9.54 -18.19
N ALA A 40 -8.76 -10.16 -17.06
CA ALA A 40 -8.50 -9.43 -15.81
C ALA A 40 -7.27 -8.52 -15.90
N VAL A 41 -6.20 -8.98 -16.58
CA VAL A 41 -5.00 -8.17 -16.81
C VAL A 41 -5.29 -6.96 -17.70
N GLU A 42 -6.03 -7.15 -18.79
CA GLU A 42 -6.39 -6.07 -19.70
C GLU A 42 -7.23 -4.98 -19.01
N ARG A 43 -8.20 -5.37 -18.16
CA ARG A 43 -8.94 -4.42 -17.32
C ARG A 43 -8.04 -3.66 -16.36
N ALA A 44 -7.13 -4.36 -15.67
CA ALA A 44 -6.21 -3.74 -14.72
C ALA A 44 -5.22 -2.76 -15.37
N LEU A 45 -4.89 -2.96 -16.66
CA LEU A 45 -4.07 -2.05 -17.45
C LEU A 45 -4.88 -0.88 -18.06
N GLY A 46 -6.18 -0.80 -17.76
CA GLY A 46 -7.10 0.24 -18.18
C GLY A 46 -7.72 0.01 -19.56
N THR A 47 -9.03 0.18 -19.60
CA THR A 47 -9.96 0.23 -20.74
C THR A 47 -10.94 1.38 -20.48
N ASP A 48 -11.34 2.15 -21.50
CA ASP A 48 -12.11 3.40 -21.30
C ASP A 48 -13.46 3.20 -20.60
N ASP A 49 -14.18 2.12 -20.93
CA ASP A 49 -15.55 1.90 -20.45
C ASP A 49 -15.60 1.50 -18.95
N ASP A 50 -14.60 0.77 -18.45
CA ASP A 50 -14.60 0.24 -17.07
C ASP A 50 -14.30 1.33 -16.02
N LEU A 51 -13.61 2.41 -16.40
CA LEU A 51 -13.17 3.46 -15.48
C LEU A 51 -14.25 4.50 -15.19
N ILE A 52 -15.21 4.69 -16.09
CA ILE A 52 -16.34 5.60 -15.88
C ILE A 52 -17.27 5.04 -14.80
N ASP A 53 -17.71 3.79 -14.95
CA ASP A 53 -18.59 3.13 -13.98
C ASP A 53 -17.91 2.99 -12.61
N LEU A 54 -16.61 2.65 -12.59
CA LEU A 54 -15.84 2.60 -11.35
C LEU A 54 -15.77 3.97 -10.67
N SER A 55 -15.63 5.06 -11.44
CA SER A 55 -15.58 6.41 -10.88
C SER A 55 -16.88 6.81 -10.18
N ASP A 56 -18.04 6.41 -10.72
CA ASP A 56 -19.35 6.64 -10.10
C ASP A 56 -19.50 5.91 -8.75
N ILE A 57 -18.84 4.77 -8.58
CA ILE A 57 -18.80 4.03 -7.32
C ILE A 57 -17.79 4.64 -6.33
N MET A 58 -16.65 5.09 -6.83
CA MET A 58 -15.52 5.51 -5.98
C MET A 58 -15.70 6.88 -5.34
N VAL A 59 -16.36 7.81 -6.03
CA VAL A 59 -16.53 9.20 -5.56
C VAL A 59 -17.94 9.71 -5.81
N GLU A 60 -18.36 10.67 -5.00
CA GLU A 60 -19.66 11.32 -5.16
C GLU A 60 -19.65 12.27 -6.37
N SER A 61 -20.74 12.28 -7.15
CA SER A 61 -20.92 13.16 -8.32
C SER A 61 -19.84 13.02 -9.40
N ALA A 62 -19.40 11.79 -9.69
CA ALA A 62 -18.45 11.55 -10.76
C ALA A 62 -19.00 12.06 -12.11
N ILE A 63 -18.16 12.78 -12.85
CA ILE A 63 -18.45 13.27 -14.22
C ILE A 63 -17.48 12.70 -15.26
N GLY A 64 -16.64 11.74 -14.84
CA GLY A 64 -15.56 11.16 -15.61
C GLY A 64 -14.36 10.83 -14.73
N TYR A 65 -13.23 10.53 -15.36
CA TYR A 65 -11.98 10.17 -14.69
C TYR A 65 -10.78 10.86 -15.34
N ALA A 66 -9.68 11.00 -14.61
CA ALA A 66 -8.41 11.50 -15.13
C ALA A 66 -7.41 10.35 -15.28
N ALA A 67 -7.02 10.04 -16.52
CA ALA A 67 -6.05 9.00 -16.80
C ALA A 67 -4.60 9.49 -16.54
N LEU A 68 -3.79 8.67 -15.90
CA LEU A 68 -2.35 8.87 -15.77
C LEU A 68 -1.58 7.74 -16.47
N PRO A 69 -0.42 8.03 -17.11
CA PRO A 69 0.38 6.99 -17.73
C PRO A 69 0.85 5.92 -16.72
N LEU A 70 0.55 4.67 -17.02
CA LEU A 70 1.05 3.49 -16.31
C LEU A 70 2.25 2.89 -17.07
N GLY A 71 3.34 2.64 -16.37
CA GLY A 71 4.47 1.88 -16.87
C GLY A 71 5.10 1.00 -15.80
N VAL A 72 6.28 0.45 -16.10
CA VAL A 72 6.94 -0.53 -15.22
C VAL A 72 8.42 -0.17 -15.06
N CYS A 73 8.85 -0.01 -13.82
CA CYS A 73 10.27 0.01 -13.44
C CYS A 73 10.77 -1.43 -13.29
N ARG A 74 11.77 -1.80 -14.08
CA ARG A 74 12.19 -3.19 -14.18
C ARG A 74 13.39 -3.52 -13.30
N GLY A 75 13.46 -4.79 -12.90
CA GLY A 75 14.68 -5.41 -12.38
C GLY A 75 15.15 -4.86 -11.03
N LEU A 76 14.24 -4.33 -10.21
CA LEU A 76 14.54 -3.80 -8.89
C LEU A 76 14.91 -4.96 -7.95
N VAL A 77 16.13 -5.00 -7.45
CA VAL A 77 16.59 -6.04 -6.53
C VAL A 77 16.39 -5.55 -5.09
N VAL A 78 15.50 -6.20 -4.34
CA VAL A 78 15.20 -5.90 -2.93
C VAL A 78 15.31 -7.19 -2.13
N ASP A 79 16.13 -7.21 -1.09
CA ASP A 79 16.38 -8.36 -0.23
C ASP A 79 16.74 -9.63 -1.00
N GLY A 80 17.58 -9.48 -2.04
CA GLY A 80 18.02 -10.55 -2.92
C GLY A 80 16.97 -11.05 -3.92
N ARG A 81 15.78 -10.43 -3.97
CA ARG A 81 14.71 -10.77 -4.90
C ARG A 81 14.53 -9.68 -5.96
N THR A 82 14.39 -10.09 -7.21
CA THR A 82 14.15 -9.17 -8.33
C THR A 82 12.65 -8.93 -8.50
N TYR A 83 12.27 -7.67 -8.71
CA TYR A 83 10.91 -7.19 -8.89
C TYR A 83 10.80 -6.31 -10.14
N ASP A 84 9.69 -6.46 -10.86
CA ASP A 84 9.22 -5.49 -11.85
C ASP A 84 8.06 -4.70 -11.19
N VAL A 85 8.23 -3.39 -11.01
CA VAL A 85 7.36 -2.54 -10.18
C VAL A 85 6.50 -1.64 -11.07
N PRO A 86 5.16 -1.72 -11.01
CA PRO A 86 4.28 -0.80 -11.73
C PRO A 86 4.41 0.62 -11.15
N LEU A 87 4.45 1.62 -12.03
CA LEU A 87 4.54 3.04 -11.67
C LEU A 87 3.54 3.85 -12.49
N VAL A 88 2.79 4.73 -11.84
CA VAL A 88 1.85 5.67 -12.46
C VAL A 88 2.36 7.10 -12.25
N THR A 89 2.61 7.83 -13.33
CA THR A 89 3.13 9.21 -13.28
C THR A 89 2.95 9.92 -14.62
N GLU A 90 2.66 11.21 -14.59
CA GLU A 90 2.61 12.09 -15.76
C GLU A 90 4.00 12.59 -16.20
N GLU A 91 4.98 12.59 -15.30
CA GLU A 91 6.26 13.23 -15.53
C GLU A 91 7.15 12.39 -16.47
N PRO A 92 7.59 12.95 -17.61
CA PRO A 92 8.49 12.25 -18.51
C PRO A 92 9.78 11.82 -17.82
N SER A 93 10.27 10.65 -18.20
CA SER A 93 11.55 10.07 -17.74
C SER A 93 11.60 9.56 -16.30
N VAL A 94 10.61 9.76 -15.43
CA VAL A 94 10.62 9.20 -14.06
C VAL A 94 10.81 7.68 -14.08
N ILE A 95 9.98 6.96 -14.85
CA ILE A 95 10.06 5.49 -14.98
C ILE A 95 11.40 5.06 -15.60
N ALA A 96 11.91 5.84 -16.56
CA ALA A 96 13.18 5.56 -17.20
C ALA A 96 14.37 5.72 -16.25
N ALA A 97 14.37 6.79 -15.46
CA ALA A 97 15.38 7.07 -14.46
C ALA A 97 15.36 6.01 -13.36
N ALA A 98 14.17 5.64 -12.86
CA ALA A 98 14.00 4.56 -11.88
C ALA A 98 14.55 3.22 -12.41
N THR A 99 14.22 2.86 -13.66
CA THR A 99 14.72 1.63 -14.29
C THR A 99 16.25 1.65 -14.46
N TYR A 100 16.81 2.80 -14.85
CA TYR A 100 18.26 2.93 -15.00
C TYR A 100 18.99 2.83 -13.65
N ALA A 101 18.48 3.52 -12.62
CA ALA A 101 19.01 3.47 -11.25
C ALA A 101 18.91 2.06 -10.66
N SER A 102 17.77 1.38 -10.85
CA SER A 102 17.56 -0.03 -10.49
C SER A 102 18.69 -0.92 -11.05
N GLY A 103 19.01 -0.78 -12.33
CA GLY A 103 20.11 -1.52 -12.95
C GLY A 103 21.50 -1.18 -12.39
N ILE A 104 21.73 0.06 -11.93
CA ILE A 104 22.97 0.44 -11.23
C ILE A 104 23.05 -0.26 -9.87
N VAL A 105 22.01 -0.13 -9.05
CA VAL A 105 21.98 -0.66 -7.69
C VAL A 105 22.04 -2.19 -7.68
N ALA A 106 21.40 -2.84 -8.65
CA ALA A 106 21.48 -4.29 -8.82
C ALA A 106 22.94 -4.79 -8.98
N ARG A 107 23.81 -4.04 -9.67
CA ARG A 107 25.24 -4.40 -9.81
C ARG A 107 26.01 -4.33 -8.50
N SER A 108 25.49 -3.62 -7.51
CA SER A 108 26.06 -3.50 -6.16
C SER A 108 25.41 -4.44 -5.14
N GLY A 109 24.52 -5.34 -5.57
CA GLY A 109 23.85 -6.32 -4.70
C GLY A 109 22.38 -6.01 -4.36
N GLY A 110 21.82 -4.90 -4.85
CA GLY A 110 20.42 -4.53 -4.58
C GLY A 110 20.23 -3.70 -3.31
N PHE A 111 18.97 -3.47 -2.97
CA PHE A 111 18.53 -2.83 -1.72
C PHE A 111 18.35 -3.88 -0.63
N VAL A 112 18.67 -3.49 0.62
CA VAL A 112 18.34 -4.24 1.83
C VAL A 112 17.32 -3.43 2.61
N THR A 113 16.22 -4.05 3.02
CA THR A 113 15.09 -3.36 3.64
C THR A 113 14.64 -3.99 4.95
N TRP A 114 13.89 -3.22 5.72
CA TRP A 114 13.30 -3.54 7.01
C TRP A 114 12.12 -2.59 7.22
N SER A 115 11.13 -3.01 8.00
CA SER A 115 9.98 -2.17 8.35
C SER A 115 9.62 -2.39 9.80
N ASP A 116 9.05 -1.36 10.43
CA ASP A 116 8.36 -1.51 11.71
C ASP A 116 7.04 -2.26 11.51
N ASP A 117 6.36 -2.57 12.62
CA ASP A 117 5.01 -3.15 12.59
C ASP A 117 4.00 -2.18 11.94
N SER A 118 2.96 -2.72 11.29
CA SER A 118 1.88 -1.95 10.65
C SER A 118 0.94 -1.32 11.68
N ILE A 119 1.44 -0.35 12.46
CA ILE A 119 0.68 0.33 13.52
C ILE A 119 -0.05 1.55 12.97
N ALA A 120 -1.38 1.47 12.89
CA ALA A 120 -2.24 2.62 12.69
C ALA A 120 -2.61 3.28 14.02
N THR A 121 -2.68 4.62 14.03
CA THR A 121 -3.09 5.38 15.21
C THR A 121 -4.43 6.05 14.98
N GLY A 122 -5.45 5.63 15.72
CA GLY A 122 -6.74 6.32 15.79
C GLY A 122 -6.73 7.36 16.91
N GLN A 123 -7.25 8.56 16.65
CA GLN A 123 -7.28 9.64 17.64
C GLN A 123 -8.71 10.00 18.02
N ILE A 124 -8.95 10.13 19.33
CA ILE A 124 -10.22 10.60 19.91
C ILE A 124 -9.91 11.88 20.69
N PHE A 125 -10.65 12.94 20.41
CA PHE A 125 -10.53 14.21 21.13
C PHE A 125 -11.78 14.42 21.99
N ILE A 126 -11.56 14.71 23.27
CA ILE A 126 -12.62 15.02 24.23
C ILE A 126 -12.52 16.49 24.61
N GLU A 127 -13.61 17.22 24.36
CA GLU A 127 -13.76 18.63 24.76
C GLU A 127 -14.17 18.76 26.22
N GLY A 128 -13.77 19.87 26.86
CA GLY A 128 -14.17 20.18 28.24
C GLY A 128 -13.59 19.21 29.28
N ALA A 129 -12.52 18.49 28.93
CA ALA A 129 -11.83 17.61 29.85
C ALA A 129 -11.13 18.41 30.96
N ARG A 130 -11.07 17.82 32.15
CA ARG A 130 -10.24 18.35 33.24
C ARG A 130 -8.76 18.17 32.90
N GLU A 131 -7.90 19.06 33.40
CA GLU A 131 -6.44 18.98 33.19
C GLU A 131 -5.83 17.66 33.71
N ASP A 132 -6.44 17.05 34.73
CA ASP A 132 -6.01 15.79 35.35
C ASP A 132 -6.69 14.53 34.75
N ALA A 133 -7.45 14.68 33.65
CA ALA A 133 -8.27 13.61 33.10
C ALA A 133 -7.46 12.44 32.49
N GLU A 134 -6.18 12.63 32.18
CA GLU A 134 -5.30 11.57 31.66
C GLU A 134 -5.28 10.33 32.58
N ALA A 135 -5.20 10.54 33.90
CA ALA A 135 -5.11 9.45 34.86
C ALA A 135 -6.41 8.61 34.87
N ALA A 136 -7.56 9.28 34.76
CA ALA A 136 -8.86 8.62 34.67
C ALA A 136 -8.95 7.76 33.40
N VAL A 137 -8.53 8.29 32.25
CA VAL A 137 -8.54 7.54 30.98
C VAL A 137 -7.59 6.35 31.02
N ARG A 138 -6.37 6.51 31.54
CA ARG A 138 -5.43 5.39 31.71
C ARG A 138 -6.01 4.31 32.61
N SER A 139 -6.70 4.67 33.69
CA SER A 139 -7.34 3.70 34.57
C SER A 139 -8.51 2.95 33.92
N ALA A 140 -9.15 3.55 32.91
CA ALA A 140 -10.26 2.98 32.16
C ALA A 140 -9.80 2.15 30.93
N GLU A 141 -8.50 2.02 30.69
CA GLU A 141 -7.97 1.25 29.54
C GLU A 141 -8.56 -0.17 29.41
N PRO A 142 -8.76 -0.96 30.49
CA PRO A 142 -9.40 -2.28 30.38
C PRO A 142 -10.83 -2.23 29.84
N GLU A 143 -11.60 -1.22 30.22
CA GLU A 143 -12.98 -1.00 29.76
C GLU A 143 -12.99 -0.57 28.30
N ILE A 144 -12.10 0.36 27.93
CA ILE A 144 -11.91 0.80 26.54
C ILE A 144 -11.52 -0.38 25.65
N ARG A 145 -10.59 -1.23 26.11
CA ARG A 145 -10.18 -2.44 25.38
C ARG A 145 -11.34 -3.43 25.23
N THR A 146 -12.15 -3.60 26.27
CA THR A 146 -13.34 -4.45 26.21
C THR A 146 -14.36 -3.93 25.20
N ALA A 147 -14.59 -2.62 25.16
CA ALA A 147 -15.49 -1.99 24.19
C ALA A 147 -14.94 -2.07 22.75
N LEU A 148 -13.61 -2.03 22.58
CA LEU A 148 -12.94 -2.10 21.29
C LEU A 148 -12.93 -3.52 20.69
N ALA A 149 -12.80 -4.55 21.54
CA ALA A 149 -12.68 -5.96 21.13
C ALA A 149 -13.66 -6.41 20.01
N PRO A 150 -14.99 -6.17 20.08
CA PRO A 150 -15.90 -6.58 19.02
C PRO A 150 -15.65 -5.88 17.68
N VAL A 151 -15.14 -4.63 17.70
CA VAL A 151 -14.84 -3.84 16.50
C VAL A 151 -13.60 -4.37 15.80
N ILE A 152 -12.58 -4.77 16.57
CA ILE A 152 -11.28 -5.21 16.04
C ILE A 152 -11.12 -6.74 15.95
N ALA A 153 -12.17 -7.52 16.23
CA ALA A 153 -12.11 -8.98 16.29
C ALA A 153 -11.52 -9.63 15.02
N ASN A 154 -11.81 -9.07 13.84
CA ASN A 154 -11.25 -9.58 12.58
C ASN A 154 -9.76 -9.24 12.40
N MET A 155 -9.25 -8.17 13.02
CA MET A 155 -7.81 -7.88 13.06
C MET A 155 -7.10 -8.81 14.03
N GLU A 156 -7.68 -9.06 15.20
CA GLU A 156 -7.12 -10.00 16.20
C GLU A 156 -7.04 -11.43 15.65
N LYS A 157 -8.02 -11.88 14.84
CA LYS A 157 -7.96 -13.17 14.14
C LYS A 157 -6.76 -13.30 13.18
N ARG A 158 -6.19 -12.18 12.73
CA ARG A 158 -5.01 -12.11 11.84
C ARG A 158 -3.74 -11.80 12.64
N ASP A 159 -3.73 -12.04 13.95
CA ASP A 159 -2.66 -11.69 14.89
C ASP A 159 -2.35 -10.18 14.95
N GLY A 160 -3.27 -9.32 14.51
CA GLY A 160 -3.21 -7.87 14.64
C GLY A 160 -3.87 -7.36 15.93
N GLY A 161 -4.57 -6.24 15.82
CA GLY A 161 -5.45 -5.70 16.86
C GLY A 161 -4.77 -4.70 17.80
N TYR A 162 -5.31 -4.57 19.01
CA TYR A 162 -4.88 -3.55 19.97
C TYR A 162 -3.42 -3.74 20.41
N ARG A 163 -2.63 -2.65 20.39
CA ARG A 163 -1.21 -2.62 20.81
C ARG A 163 -0.93 -1.66 21.96
N GLY A 164 -1.85 -0.74 22.25
CA GLY A 164 -1.73 0.16 23.38
C GLY A 164 -2.49 1.45 23.16
N MET A 165 -2.38 2.35 24.14
CA MET A 165 -2.98 3.66 24.08
C MET A 165 -2.12 4.70 24.80
N ASP A 166 -2.04 5.88 24.21
CA ASP A 166 -1.49 7.07 24.84
C ASP A 166 -2.61 8.08 25.12
N THR A 167 -2.45 8.90 26.16
CA THR A 167 -3.35 10.02 26.43
C THR A 167 -2.56 11.25 26.87
N VAL A 168 -2.96 12.40 26.34
CA VAL A 168 -2.32 13.69 26.54
C VAL A 168 -3.38 14.79 26.63
N TYR A 169 -3.35 15.57 27.70
CA TYR A 169 -4.10 16.80 27.82
C TYR A 169 -3.37 17.93 27.08
N LEU A 170 -4.12 18.75 26.34
CA LEU A 170 -3.62 19.86 25.54
C LEU A 170 -4.10 21.19 26.18
N PRO A 171 -3.29 21.84 27.04
CA PRO A 171 -3.71 23.00 27.82
C PRO A 171 -4.19 24.19 26.98
N GLU A 172 -3.60 24.38 25.80
CA GLU A 172 -3.91 25.52 24.93
C GLU A 172 -5.31 25.43 24.33
N THR A 173 -5.85 24.22 24.20
CA THR A 173 -7.17 23.97 23.60
C THR A 173 -8.18 23.41 24.60
N GLY A 174 -7.74 22.99 25.78
CA GLY A 174 -8.57 22.30 26.77
C GLY A 174 -9.04 20.91 26.32
N LEU A 175 -8.40 20.33 25.30
CA LEU A 175 -8.74 19.03 24.74
C LEU A 175 -7.95 17.92 25.43
N LEU A 176 -8.60 16.80 25.70
CA LEU A 176 -7.91 15.55 25.99
C LEU A 176 -7.82 14.72 24.71
N ARG A 177 -6.60 14.40 24.29
CA ARG A 177 -6.34 13.50 23.17
C ARG A 177 -6.10 12.09 23.69
N ILE A 178 -6.77 11.12 23.09
CA ILE A 178 -6.54 9.69 23.29
C ILE A 178 -6.07 9.11 21.96
N GLN A 179 -4.97 8.38 21.97
CA GLN A 179 -4.40 7.72 20.80
C GLN A 179 -4.47 6.23 20.99
N LEU A 180 -5.17 5.51 20.11
CA LEU A 180 -5.24 4.06 20.10
C LEU A 180 -4.28 3.53 19.04
N HIS A 181 -3.38 2.64 19.44
CA HIS A 181 -2.42 1.99 18.54
C HIS A 181 -2.94 0.61 18.15
N LEU A 182 -3.15 0.41 16.86
CA LEU A 182 -3.72 -0.82 16.30
C LEU A 182 -2.75 -1.39 15.27
N ASP A 183 -2.35 -2.64 15.45
CA ASP A 183 -1.70 -3.41 14.40
C ASP A 183 -2.76 -3.85 13.39
N VAL A 184 -2.78 -3.18 12.25
CA VAL A 184 -3.84 -3.36 11.25
C VAL A 184 -3.61 -4.57 10.36
N ARG A 185 -2.38 -5.13 10.36
CA ARG A 185 -1.97 -6.16 9.40
C ARG A 185 -2.31 -5.75 7.95
N ASP A 186 -2.43 -6.73 7.07
CA ASP A 186 -2.90 -6.57 5.69
C ASP A 186 -4.43 -6.73 5.59
#